data_AF-A0AAN7GVP4-F1
#
_entry.id   AF-A0AAN7GVP4-F1
#
_cell.length_a   1.000
_cell.length_b   1.000
_cell.length_c   1.000
_cell.angle_alpha   90.00
_cell.angle_beta   90.00
_cell.angle_gamma   90.00
#
_symmetry.space_group_name_H-M   'P 1'
#
loop_
_entity.id
_entity.type
_entity.pdbx_description
1 polymer ?
#
loop_
_entity_poly.entity_id
_entity_poly.type
_entity_poly.pdbx_seq_one_letter_code
_entity_poly.pdbx_strand_id
1 'polypeptide(L)'
;MYLKKPLWSEAVKRTASPSADESNQTSPAMMVEDLVSFLTDQRVYREVTLALRTGIRDVRAEFSFLRVRGLRNLLKFLRTVSESDSTIQMFTQSQTVPELQVVPVLFRHSLKDSEEDSVASLDHIFSVEPMKINSPSTDAEVALALRVLEGCCLLHRESTILAHRQKAIPVLMNILSNRGVVEQDACLDALISIMLDSSANQMDFESCNGIEEVTDLIRDKQKDENLRLKCGEFLLLLIGQVNGRDKSPMATVHDDLRQLLGEKSASLIWAASQFGSTLDPEQRLTALHIQARRVLESIDMY
;
A
#
# COMPACT_ATOMS: atom_id res chain seq x y z
N MET A 1 -18.25 -4.61 1.33
CA MET A 1 -19.63 -5.00 0.97
C MET A 1 -19.50 -5.89 -0.25
N TYR A 2 -20.21 -7.02 -0.33
CA TYR A 2 -20.30 -7.77 -1.60
C TYR A 2 -21.18 -6.93 -2.53
N LEU A 3 -20.66 -6.55 -3.69
CA LEU A 3 -21.41 -5.78 -4.70
C LEU A 3 -22.60 -6.63 -5.17
N LYS A 4 -23.77 -6.42 -4.57
CA LYS A 4 -24.99 -7.12 -4.99
C LYS A 4 -25.39 -6.65 -6.38
N LYS A 5 -25.55 -7.61 -7.30
CA LYS A 5 -26.10 -7.37 -8.63
C LYS A 5 -27.43 -6.62 -8.51
N PRO A 6 -27.62 -5.52 -9.26
CA PRO A 6 -28.89 -4.81 -9.27
C PRO A 6 -29.99 -5.71 -9.85
N LEU A 7 -31.18 -5.69 -9.25
CA LEU A 7 -32.33 -6.50 -9.67
C LEU A 7 -32.74 -6.28 -11.14
N TRP A 8 -32.36 -5.14 -11.74
CA TRP A 8 -32.74 -4.78 -13.11
C TRP A 8 -31.81 -5.36 -14.18
N SER A 9 -30.62 -5.88 -13.82
CA SER A 9 -29.70 -6.46 -14.81
C SER A 9 -30.25 -7.70 -15.52
N GLU A 10 -31.21 -8.38 -14.91
CA GLU A 10 -31.89 -9.54 -15.52
C GLU A 10 -33.05 -9.14 -16.45
N ALA A 11 -33.65 -7.96 -16.25
CA ALA A 11 -34.78 -7.48 -17.04
C ALA A 11 -34.33 -6.97 -18.42
N VAL A 12 -33.17 -6.31 -18.49
CA VAL A 12 -32.59 -5.79 -19.75
C VAL A 12 -32.19 -6.95 -20.69
N LYS A 13 -31.68 -8.07 -20.16
CA LYS A 13 -31.35 -9.26 -20.97
C LYS A 13 -32.57 -9.92 -21.64
N ARG A 14 -33.78 -9.75 -21.09
CA ARG A 14 -35.00 -10.35 -21.67
C ARG A 14 -35.58 -9.55 -22.84
N THR A 15 -35.16 -8.30 -23.02
CA THR A 15 -35.69 -7.41 -24.07
C THR A 15 -34.82 -7.38 -25.32
N ALA A 16 -33.64 -8.02 -25.31
CA ALA A 16 -32.66 -8.03 -26.41
C ALA A 16 -32.79 -9.24 -27.35
N SER A 17 -34.01 -9.75 -27.61
CA SER A 17 -34.25 -10.72 -28.68
C SER A 17 -34.38 -9.97 -30.03
N PRO A 18 -33.61 -10.28 -31.08
CA PRO A 18 -33.55 -9.42 -32.26
C PRO A 18 -34.66 -9.75 -33.27
N SER A 19 -35.50 -8.77 -33.58
CA SER A 19 -36.13 -8.67 -34.90
C SER A 19 -35.31 -7.68 -35.73
N ALA A 20 -34.71 -8.18 -36.80
CA ALA A 20 -33.90 -7.41 -37.74
C ALA A 20 -34.77 -6.37 -38.47
N ASP A 21 -34.38 -5.10 -38.40
CA ASP A 21 -34.41 -4.17 -39.53
C ASP A 21 -33.52 -2.96 -39.24
N GLU A 22 -32.69 -2.62 -40.22
CA GLU A 22 -31.67 -1.58 -40.19
C GLU A 22 -32.29 -0.17 -40.21
N SER A 23 -31.85 0.71 -39.31
CA SER A 23 -31.69 2.14 -39.64
C SER A 23 -30.73 2.79 -38.65
N ASN A 24 -29.92 3.71 -39.17
CA ASN A 24 -28.85 4.45 -38.48
C ASN A 24 -29.42 5.55 -37.55
N GLN A 25 -30.43 5.20 -36.74
CA GLN A 25 -30.98 6.02 -35.67
C GLN A 25 -30.51 5.44 -34.34
N THR A 26 -30.10 6.29 -33.40
CA THR A 26 -29.78 5.89 -32.03
C THR A 26 -30.98 5.15 -31.47
N SER A 27 -30.94 3.82 -31.47
CA SER A 27 -32.08 2.98 -31.13
C SER A 27 -32.50 3.29 -29.68
N PRO A 28 -33.81 3.35 -29.36
CA PRO A 28 -34.26 3.54 -27.99
C PRO A 28 -33.69 2.49 -27.03
N ALA A 29 -33.33 1.30 -27.52
CA ALA A 29 -32.63 0.29 -26.75
C ALA A 29 -31.20 0.70 -26.35
N MET A 30 -30.45 1.33 -27.27
CA MET A 30 -29.10 1.85 -27.01
C MET A 30 -29.12 3.01 -26.01
N MET A 31 -30.10 3.92 -26.14
CA MET A 31 -30.31 5.01 -25.16
C MET A 31 -30.64 4.50 -23.75
N VAL A 32 -31.41 3.42 -23.64
CA VAL A 32 -31.71 2.78 -22.35
C VAL A 32 -30.50 2.08 -21.78
N GLU A 33 -29.69 1.42 -22.61
CA GLU A 33 -28.45 0.78 -22.19
C GLU A 33 -27.43 1.81 -21.67
N ASP A 34 -27.26 2.93 -22.37
CA ASP A 34 -26.41 4.06 -21.96
C ASP A 34 -26.90 4.71 -20.65
N LEU A 35 -28.22 4.84 -20.47
CA LEU A 35 -28.77 5.33 -19.22
C LEU A 35 -28.52 4.35 -18.06
N VAL A 36 -28.67 3.05 -18.31
CA VAL A 36 -28.44 2.00 -17.31
C VAL A 36 -26.97 1.93 -16.90
N SER A 37 -26.04 2.05 -17.85
CA SER A 37 -24.60 2.11 -17.56
C SER A 37 -24.27 3.36 -16.73
N PHE A 38 -24.77 4.53 -17.13
CA PHE A 38 -24.57 5.78 -16.39
C PHE A 38 -25.12 5.71 -14.95
N LEU A 39 -26.33 5.16 -14.75
CA LEU A 39 -26.91 4.99 -13.41
C LEU A 39 -26.12 3.98 -12.57
N THR A 40 -25.56 2.95 -13.21
CA THR A 40 -24.70 1.96 -12.56
C THR A 40 -23.40 2.62 -12.09
N ASP A 41 -22.78 3.44 -12.93
CA ASP A 41 -21.56 4.18 -12.59
C ASP A 41 -21.82 5.17 -11.45
N GLN A 42 -22.93 5.91 -11.48
CA GLN A 42 -23.31 6.79 -10.38
C GLN A 42 -23.53 6.03 -9.06
N ARG A 43 -24.13 4.84 -9.13
CA ARG A 43 -24.31 3.99 -7.95
C ARG A 43 -22.97 3.55 -7.39
N VAL A 44 -22.08 3.01 -8.23
CA VAL A 44 -20.74 2.56 -7.83
C VAL A 44 -19.96 3.72 -7.22
N TYR A 45 -20.00 4.91 -7.83
CA TYR A 45 -19.35 6.11 -7.29
C TYR A 45 -19.85 6.48 -5.89
N ARG A 46 -21.17 6.42 -5.66
CA ARG A 46 -21.76 6.67 -4.33
C ARG A 46 -21.33 5.61 -3.31
N GLU A 47 -21.26 4.35 -3.72
CA GLU A 47 -20.81 3.25 -2.86
C GLU A 47 -19.33 3.39 -2.48
N VAL A 48 -18.46 3.72 -3.45
CA VAL A 48 -17.03 4.04 -3.22
C VAL A 48 -16.89 5.20 -2.25
N THR A 49 -17.59 6.31 -2.51
CA THR A 49 -17.54 7.50 -1.67
C THR A 49 -18.03 7.21 -0.25
N LEU A 50 -19.12 6.45 -0.10
CA LEU A 50 -19.67 6.08 1.19
C LEU A 50 -18.72 5.17 1.97
N ALA A 51 -18.11 4.18 1.32
CA ALA A 51 -17.14 3.27 1.92
C ALA A 51 -15.92 4.05 2.45
N LEU A 52 -15.37 4.96 1.63
CA LEU A 52 -14.25 5.82 2.02
C LEU A 52 -14.62 6.74 3.18
N ARG A 53 -15.73 7.49 3.10
CA ARG A 53 -16.16 8.37 4.19
C ARG A 53 -16.36 7.62 5.50
N THR A 54 -16.98 6.46 5.45
CA THR A 54 -17.24 5.63 6.64
C THR A 54 -15.93 5.12 7.24
N GLY A 55 -15.03 4.58 6.40
CA GLY A 55 -13.72 4.11 6.83
C GLY A 55 -12.86 5.22 7.41
N ILE A 56 -12.72 6.33 6.68
CA ILE A 56 -11.94 7.51 7.10
C ILE A 56 -12.47 8.11 8.40
N ARG A 57 -13.80 8.23 8.56
CA ARG A 57 -14.40 8.71 9.81
C ARG A 57 -13.99 7.85 11.00
N ASP A 58 -14.01 6.53 10.82
CA ASP A 58 -13.64 5.59 11.87
C ASP A 58 -12.12 5.63 12.16
N VAL A 59 -11.27 5.83 11.14
CA VAL A 59 -9.81 6.05 11.30
C VAL A 59 -9.48 7.37 12.02
N ARG A 60 -10.31 8.40 11.87
CA ARG A 60 -10.15 9.68 12.58
C ARG A 60 -10.57 9.64 14.04
N ALA A 61 -11.07 8.50 14.53
CA ALA A 61 -11.53 8.38 15.90
C ALA A 61 -10.38 8.40 16.93
N GLU A 62 -10.68 8.88 18.14
CA GLU A 62 -9.71 9.03 19.23
C GLU A 62 -9.30 7.67 19.85
N PHE A 63 -10.17 6.67 19.69
CA PHE A 63 -9.98 5.32 20.23
C PHE A 63 -9.43 4.34 19.18
N SER A 64 -8.34 3.65 19.51
CA SER A 64 -7.69 2.67 18.63
C SER A 64 -8.64 1.59 18.10
N PHE A 65 -9.60 1.10 18.90
CA PHE A 65 -10.53 0.06 18.42
C PHE A 65 -11.42 0.54 17.25
N LEU A 66 -11.82 1.82 17.23
CA LEU A 66 -12.57 2.40 16.11
C LEU A 66 -11.66 2.58 14.90
N ARG A 67 -10.41 3.00 15.12
CA ARG A 67 -9.43 3.12 14.04
C ARG A 67 -9.13 1.79 13.37
N VAL A 68 -8.87 0.75 14.17
CA VAL A 68 -8.71 -0.64 13.69
C VAL A 68 -9.92 -1.11 12.89
N ARG A 69 -11.15 -0.82 13.36
CA ARG A 69 -12.38 -1.12 12.61
C ARG A 69 -12.42 -0.37 11.27
N GLY A 70 -12.06 0.92 11.27
CA GLY A 70 -11.96 1.74 10.07
C GLY A 70 -10.95 1.20 9.06
N LEU A 71 -9.73 0.88 9.52
CA LEU A 71 -8.65 0.35 8.70
C LEU A 71 -9.00 -1.02 8.09
N ARG A 72 -9.63 -1.92 8.85
CA ARG A 72 -10.13 -3.21 8.31
C ARG A 72 -11.18 -3.01 7.21
N ASN A 73 -12.07 -2.04 7.41
CA ASN A 73 -13.09 -1.70 6.41
C ASN A 73 -12.46 -1.12 5.15
N LEU A 74 -11.48 -0.23 5.29
CA LEU A 74 -10.72 0.34 4.17
C LEU A 74 -9.93 -0.74 3.43
N LEU A 75 -9.21 -1.61 4.14
CA LEU A 75 -8.46 -2.70 3.53
C LEU A 75 -9.36 -3.67 2.75
N LYS A 76 -10.51 -4.04 3.33
CA LYS A 76 -11.51 -4.84 2.64
C LYS A 76 -12.07 -4.14 1.41
N PHE A 77 -12.27 -2.83 1.48
CA PHE A 77 -12.72 -2.00 0.36
C PHE A 77 -11.67 -1.93 -0.76
N LEU A 78 -10.39 -1.71 -0.44
CA LEU A 78 -9.31 -1.67 -1.44
C LEU A 78 -9.19 -3.00 -2.19
N ARG A 79 -9.32 -4.14 -1.48
CA ARG A 79 -9.38 -5.46 -2.12
C ARG A 79 -10.54 -5.61 -3.11
N THR A 80 -11.71 -5.05 -2.79
CA THR A 80 -12.83 -5.06 -3.75
C THR A 80 -12.62 -4.10 -4.91
N VAL A 81 -11.91 -2.99 -4.70
CA VAL A 81 -11.58 -2.02 -5.76
C VAL A 81 -10.59 -2.61 -6.75
N SER A 82 -9.62 -3.41 -6.29
CA SER A 82 -8.61 -4.05 -7.15
C SER A 82 -9.19 -5.12 -8.10
N GLU A 83 -10.46 -5.50 -7.96
CA GLU A 83 -11.09 -6.53 -8.81
C GLU A 83 -11.52 -5.99 -10.20
N SER A 84 -11.64 -4.67 -10.39
CA SER A 84 -12.06 -4.11 -11.69
C SER A 84 -11.47 -2.73 -12.00
N ASP A 85 -11.08 -2.51 -13.26
CA ASP A 85 -10.47 -1.24 -13.70
C ASP A 85 -11.41 -0.03 -13.51
N SER A 86 -12.72 -0.22 -13.71
CA SER A 86 -13.70 0.85 -13.51
C SER A 86 -13.76 1.28 -12.04
N THR A 87 -13.71 0.35 -11.08
CA THR A 87 -13.66 0.71 -9.65
C THR A 87 -12.34 1.35 -9.26
N ILE A 88 -11.22 0.95 -9.88
CA ILE A 88 -9.91 1.60 -9.69
C ILE A 88 -9.97 3.06 -10.16
N GLN A 89 -10.58 3.32 -11.32
CA GLN A 89 -10.76 4.68 -11.83
C GLN A 89 -11.62 5.53 -10.90
N MET A 90 -12.73 4.98 -10.38
CA MET A 90 -13.60 5.68 -9.42
C MET A 90 -12.88 5.96 -8.10
N PHE A 91 -12.07 5.01 -7.61
CA PHE A 91 -11.21 5.23 -6.45
C PHE A 91 -10.20 6.34 -6.70
N THR A 92 -9.49 6.31 -7.83
CA THR A 92 -8.53 7.35 -8.24
C THR A 92 -9.18 8.73 -8.25
N GLN A 93 -10.35 8.88 -8.88
CA GLN A 93 -11.11 10.13 -8.89
C GLN A 93 -11.46 10.59 -7.47
N SER A 94 -11.89 9.67 -6.60
CA SER A 94 -12.22 10.01 -5.22
C SER A 94 -11.02 10.56 -4.42
N GLN A 95 -9.80 10.12 -4.72
CA GLN A 95 -8.58 10.57 -4.03
C GLN A 95 -8.16 12.00 -4.42
N THR A 96 -8.79 12.60 -5.43
CA THR A 96 -8.63 14.04 -5.74
C THR A 96 -9.37 14.93 -4.74
N VAL A 97 -10.37 14.39 -4.04
CA VAL A 97 -11.17 15.12 -3.05
C VAL A 97 -10.47 15.05 -1.68
N PRO A 98 -10.04 16.17 -1.09
CA PRO A 98 -9.26 16.18 0.16
C PRO A 98 -9.89 15.42 1.32
N GLU A 99 -11.23 15.44 1.41
CA GLU A 99 -11.99 14.77 2.47
C GLU A 99 -11.96 13.24 2.36
N LEU A 100 -11.71 12.72 1.16
CA LEU A 100 -11.69 11.29 0.83
C LEU A 100 -10.27 10.73 0.68
N GLN A 101 -9.25 11.57 0.83
CA GLN A 101 -7.86 11.16 0.78
C GLN A 101 -7.52 10.26 1.98
N VAL A 102 -7.05 9.05 1.67
CA VAL A 102 -6.72 8.05 2.70
C VAL A 102 -5.33 8.31 3.29
N VAL A 103 -4.32 8.51 2.44
CA VAL A 103 -2.90 8.59 2.87
C VAL A 103 -2.65 9.63 3.97
N PRO A 104 -3.07 10.91 3.85
CA PRO A 104 -2.83 11.88 4.91
C PRO A 104 -3.52 11.53 6.24
N VAL A 105 -4.64 10.80 6.19
CA VAL A 105 -5.37 10.37 7.37
C VAL A 105 -4.61 9.28 8.11
N LEU A 106 -3.96 8.35 7.39
CA LEU A 106 -3.14 7.28 8.00
C LEU A 106 -1.98 7.88 8.80
N PHE A 107 -1.23 8.80 8.21
CA PHE A 107 -0.09 9.44 8.87
C PHE A 107 -0.49 10.29 10.08
N ARG A 108 -1.65 10.95 10.01
CA ARG A 108 -2.14 11.78 11.12
C ARG A 108 -2.67 10.98 12.31
N HIS A 109 -3.28 9.82 12.07
CA HIS A 109 -4.07 9.13 13.11
C HIS A 109 -3.57 7.73 13.47
N SER A 110 -2.75 7.09 12.64
CA SER A 110 -2.32 5.69 12.85
C SER A 110 -0.83 5.43 12.67
N LEU A 111 -0.11 6.26 11.92
CA LEU A 111 1.34 6.15 11.72
C LEU A 111 2.10 7.34 12.34
N LYS A 112 1.46 8.09 13.26
CA LYS A 112 2.09 9.23 13.91
C LYS A 112 3.17 8.73 14.88
N ASP A 113 4.36 9.29 14.81
CA ASP A 113 5.40 9.05 15.82
C ASP A 113 4.93 9.61 17.17
N SER A 114 5.04 8.81 18.22
CA SER A 114 4.57 9.17 19.57
C SER A 114 5.34 10.33 20.21
N GLU A 115 6.43 10.79 19.59
CA GLU A 115 7.27 11.87 20.13
C GLU A 115 6.62 13.26 20.07
N GLU A 116 5.68 13.50 19.14
CA GLU A 116 5.01 14.81 19.05
C GLU A 116 4.03 15.08 20.21
N ASP A 117 3.68 14.07 21.00
CA ASP A 117 2.80 14.21 22.16
C ASP A 117 3.60 14.27 23.48
N SER A 118 4.86 14.74 23.43
CA SER A 118 5.65 15.00 24.64
C SER A 118 4.88 15.96 25.54
N VAL A 119 4.49 15.48 26.72
CA VAL A 119 3.75 16.25 27.72
C VAL A 119 4.63 17.42 28.16
N ALA A 120 4.39 18.61 27.61
CA ALA A 120 4.92 19.84 28.17
C ALA A 120 4.36 19.96 29.60
N SER A 121 5.26 20.18 30.56
CA SER A 121 4.97 20.24 32.00
C SER A 121 3.64 20.93 32.31
N LEU A 122 2.79 20.26 33.09
CA LEU A 122 1.44 20.70 33.49
C LEU A 122 1.43 21.88 34.50
N ASP A 123 2.48 22.69 34.55
CA ASP A 123 2.65 23.71 35.59
C ASP A 123 1.75 24.95 35.42
N HIS A 124 0.92 25.06 34.38
CA HIS A 124 0.05 26.22 34.14
C HIS A 124 -1.43 25.82 33.97
N ILE A 125 -2.11 25.63 35.10
CA ILE A 125 -3.39 24.91 35.27
C ILE A 125 -4.66 25.66 34.76
N PHE A 126 -4.61 26.91 34.27
CA PHE A 126 -5.87 27.69 34.12
C PHE A 126 -6.22 28.33 32.76
N SER A 127 -5.61 27.96 31.63
CA SER A 127 -6.05 28.53 30.32
C SER A 127 -5.86 27.65 29.08
N VAL A 128 -5.68 26.33 29.23
CA VAL A 128 -5.37 25.45 28.09
C VAL A 128 -6.60 24.65 27.66
N GLU A 129 -6.95 24.72 26.37
CA GLU A 129 -7.96 23.84 25.77
C GLU A 129 -7.62 22.38 26.08
N PRO A 130 -8.61 21.52 26.41
CA PRO A 130 -8.34 20.13 26.75
C PRO A 130 -7.60 19.45 25.60
N MET A 131 -6.36 19.04 25.86
CA MET A 131 -5.55 18.30 24.90
C MET A 131 -6.32 17.03 24.51
N LYS A 132 -6.56 16.83 23.21
CA LYS A 132 -7.17 15.60 22.71
C LYS A 132 -6.18 14.46 22.93
N ILE A 133 -6.36 13.72 24.02
CA ILE A 133 -5.57 12.53 24.32
C ILE A 133 -6.00 11.46 23.30
N ASN A 134 -5.25 11.36 22.20
CA ASN A 134 -5.41 10.25 21.30
C ASN A 134 -4.78 9.02 21.97
N SER A 135 -5.52 7.91 21.99
CA SER A 135 -4.90 6.65 22.41
C SER A 135 -3.73 6.31 21.48
N PRO A 136 -2.57 5.87 21.99
CA PRO A 136 -1.43 5.50 21.16
C PRO A 136 -1.84 4.37 20.20
N SER A 137 -1.24 4.36 19.01
CA SER A 137 -1.52 3.34 18.01
C SER A 137 -0.98 1.98 18.49
N THR A 138 -1.87 0.99 18.44
CA THR A 138 -1.53 -0.40 18.75
C THR A 138 -0.82 -1.07 17.58
N ASP A 139 -0.07 -2.14 17.83
CA ASP A 139 0.66 -2.92 16.82
C ASP A 139 -0.27 -3.37 15.67
N ALA A 140 -1.46 -3.85 16.02
CA ALA A 140 -2.48 -4.24 15.03
C ALA A 140 -2.99 -3.07 14.20
N GLU A 141 -3.09 -1.86 14.79
CA GLU A 141 -3.48 -0.65 14.09
C GLU A 141 -2.41 -0.23 13.08
N VAL A 142 -1.14 -0.22 13.50
CA VAL A 142 0.01 0.13 12.65
C VAL A 142 0.12 -0.83 11.47
N ALA A 143 0.08 -2.15 11.72
CA ALA A 143 0.14 -3.16 10.67
C ALA A 143 -1.01 -3.04 9.66
N LEU A 144 -2.22 -2.70 10.12
CA LEU A 144 -3.35 -2.46 9.22
C LEU A 144 -3.20 -1.16 8.43
N ALA A 145 -2.69 -0.09 9.05
CA ALA A 145 -2.44 1.18 8.39
C ALA A 145 -1.39 1.04 7.28
N LEU A 146 -0.32 0.28 7.52
CA LEU A 146 0.70 -0.02 6.51
C LEU A 146 0.13 -0.79 5.32
N ARG A 147 -0.71 -1.81 5.55
CA ARG A 147 -1.39 -2.54 4.46
C ARG A 147 -2.41 -1.69 3.69
N VAL A 148 -3.07 -0.76 4.36
CA VAL A 148 -3.96 0.21 3.66
C VAL A 148 -3.12 1.18 2.82
N LEU A 149 -1.99 1.66 3.36
CA LEU A 149 -1.07 2.54 2.65
C LEU A 149 -0.50 1.85 1.41
N GLU A 150 -0.07 0.59 1.55
CA GLU A 150 0.38 -0.27 0.45
C GLU A 150 -0.68 -0.33 -0.66
N GLY A 151 -1.91 -0.75 -0.31
CA GLY A 151 -3.00 -0.84 -1.28
C GLY A 151 -3.33 0.50 -1.95
N CYS A 152 -3.27 1.63 -1.23
CA CYS A 152 -3.47 2.95 -1.82
C CYS A 152 -2.38 3.34 -2.82
N CYS A 153 -1.12 2.97 -2.56
CA CYS A 153 0.01 3.28 -3.44
C CYS A 153 0.02 2.39 -4.69
N LEU A 154 -0.36 1.12 -4.57
CA LEU A 154 -0.49 0.21 -5.71
C LEU A 154 -1.66 0.57 -6.63
N LEU A 155 -2.76 1.10 -6.09
CA LEU A 155 -3.96 1.42 -6.89
C LEU A 155 -3.97 2.84 -7.47
N HIS A 156 -3.20 3.76 -6.88
CA HIS A 156 -3.25 5.18 -7.25
C HIS A 156 -1.88 5.84 -7.08
N ARG A 157 -1.25 6.17 -8.21
CA ARG A 157 0.12 6.68 -8.26
C ARG A 157 0.30 7.96 -7.44
N GLU A 158 -0.66 8.88 -7.47
CA GLU A 158 -0.57 10.15 -6.72
C GLU A 158 -0.61 9.92 -5.19
N SER A 159 -1.02 8.74 -4.72
CA SER A 159 -0.89 8.34 -3.31
C SER A 159 0.58 8.30 -2.87
N THR A 160 1.52 7.92 -3.73
CA THR A 160 2.96 7.90 -3.39
C THR A 160 3.51 9.32 -3.21
N ILE A 161 3.00 10.27 -4.00
CA ILE A 161 3.31 11.71 -3.88
C ILE A 161 2.76 12.25 -2.56
N LEU A 162 1.52 11.88 -2.20
CA LEU A 162 0.94 12.25 -0.90
C LEU A 162 1.74 11.65 0.26
N ALA A 163 2.21 10.41 0.14
CA ALA A 163 3.05 9.76 1.15
C ALA A 163 4.38 10.50 1.32
N HIS A 164 5.05 10.88 0.23
CA HIS A 164 6.27 11.70 0.30
C HIS A 164 6.04 13.03 1.04
N ARG A 165 4.92 13.72 0.76
CA ARG A 165 4.55 14.96 1.48
C ARG A 165 4.32 14.76 2.97
N GLN A 166 3.98 13.55 3.41
CA GLN A 166 3.85 13.19 4.83
C GLN A 166 5.17 12.69 5.44
N LYS A 167 6.31 12.77 4.73
CA LYS A 167 7.60 12.20 5.15
C LYS A 167 7.48 10.71 5.48
N ALA A 168 6.81 9.97 4.60
CA ALA A 168 6.49 8.56 4.83
C ALA A 168 7.73 7.70 5.11
N ILE A 169 8.83 7.91 4.37
CA ILE A 169 10.01 7.06 4.47
C ILE A 169 10.64 7.11 5.88
N PRO A 170 10.98 8.28 6.45
CA PRO A 170 11.45 8.35 7.84
C PRO A 170 10.56 7.64 8.86
N VAL A 171 9.24 7.81 8.74
CA VAL A 171 8.26 7.17 9.63
C VAL A 171 8.29 5.64 9.49
N LEU A 172 8.33 5.15 8.26
CA LEU A 172 8.39 3.71 7.98
C LEU A 172 9.73 3.11 8.42
N MET A 173 10.84 3.83 8.26
CA MET A 173 12.13 3.40 8.79
C MET A 173 12.11 3.30 10.32
N ASN A 174 11.50 4.28 11.01
CA ASN A 174 11.31 4.22 12.46
C ASN A 174 10.49 2.99 12.89
N ILE A 175 9.41 2.67 12.16
CA ILE A 175 8.60 1.48 12.40
C ILE A 175 9.43 0.20 12.17
N LEU A 176 10.19 0.14 11.08
CA LEU A 176 11.03 -1.00 10.73
C LEU A 176 12.08 -1.29 11.82
N SER A 177 12.70 -0.26 12.41
CA SER A 177 13.71 -0.43 13.45
C SER A 177 13.12 -0.77 14.84
N ASN A 178 11.96 -0.18 15.18
CA ASN A 178 11.51 -0.14 16.58
C ASN A 178 10.25 -0.96 16.90
N ARG A 179 9.52 -1.47 15.90
CA ARG A 179 8.24 -2.19 16.12
C ARG A 179 8.38 -3.71 16.04
N GLY A 180 7.28 -4.41 16.32
CA GLY A 180 7.21 -5.87 16.31
C GLY A 180 7.25 -6.47 14.90
N VAL A 181 7.45 -7.79 14.86
CA VAL A 181 7.60 -8.57 13.62
C VAL A 181 6.43 -8.36 12.64
N VAL A 182 5.20 -8.20 13.14
CA VAL A 182 4.01 -8.06 12.30
C VAL A 182 3.98 -6.70 11.59
N GLU A 183 4.42 -5.65 12.26
CA GLU A 183 4.52 -4.31 11.72
C GLU A 183 5.72 -4.18 10.80
N GLN A 184 6.86 -4.79 11.15
CA GLN A 184 8.04 -4.86 10.30
C GLN A 184 7.73 -5.55 8.96
N ASP A 185 7.05 -6.70 9.00
CA ASP A 185 6.57 -7.42 7.81
C ASP A 185 5.70 -6.53 6.91
N ALA A 186 4.65 -5.92 7.48
CA ALA A 186 3.78 -5.00 6.74
C ALA A 186 4.50 -3.73 6.27
N CYS A 187 5.54 -3.30 6.98
CA CYS A 187 6.33 -2.13 6.64
C CYS A 187 7.19 -2.35 5.40
N LEU A 188 7.78 -3.53 5.24
CA LEU A 188 8.57 -3.89 4.05
C LEU A 188 7.70 -3.83 2.78
N ASP A 189 6.47 -4.36 2.83
CA ASP A 189 5.52 -4.27 1.70
C ASP A 189 5.09 -2.81 1.41
N ALA A 190 4.83 -2.03 2.46
CA ALA A 190 4.51 -0.61 2.33
C ALA A 190 5.67 0.20 1.73
N LEU A 191 6.92 -0.08 2.13
CA LEU A 191 8.12 0.57 1.58
C LEU A 191 8.27 0.30 0.08
N ILE A 192 8.12 -0.96 -0.37
CA ILE A 192 8.19 -1.30 -1.81
C ILE A 192 7.13 -0.56 -2.62
N SER A 193 5.89 -0.52 -2.13
CA SER A 193 4.79 0.13 -2.86
C SER A 193 4.91 1.66 -2.90
N ILE A 194 5.46 2.30 -1.87
CA ILE A 194 5.68 3.76 -1.83
C ILE A 194 6.86 4.18 -2.70
N MET A 195 7.89 3.34 -2.79
CA MET A 195 9.07 3.56 -3.63
C MET A 195 8.85 3.17 -5.09
N LEU A 196 7.82 2.36 -5.38
CA LEU A 196 7.46 2.00 -6.75
C LEU A 196 7.23 3.27 -7.57
N ASP A 197 8.04 3.43 -8.62
CA ASP A 197 8.01 4.57 -9.54
C ASP A 197 8.17 5.96 -8.91
N SER A 198 8.65 6.07 -7.67
CA SER A 198 8.80 7.34 -6.95
C SER A 198 10.27 7.64 -6.63
N SER A 199 10.91 8.45 -7.48
CA SER A 199 12.31 8.83 -7.26
C SER A 199 12.53 9.62 -5.96
N ALA A 200 11.55 10.43 -5.56
CA ALA A 200 11.62 11.20 -4.32
C ALA A 200 11.66 10.29 -3.07
N ASN A 201 10.77 9.29 -3.01
CA ASN A 201 10.77 8.34 -1.90
C ASN A 201 12.01 7.44 -1.92
N GLN A 202 12.54 7.09 -3.10
CA GLN A 202 13.78 6.32 -3.21
C GLN A 202 14.99 7.12 -2.68
N MET A 203 15.09 8.41 -2.98
CA MET A 203 16.14 9.28 -2.43
C MET A 203 16.02 9.45 -0.90
N ASP A 204 14.79 9.57 -0.38
CA ASP A 204 14.56 9.62 1.06
C ASP A 204 15.00 8.30 1.73
N PHE A 205 14.74 7.15 1.10
CA PHE A 205 15.12 5.83 1.62
C PHE A 205 16.64 5.64 1.65
N GLU A 206 17.32 6.08 0.59
CA GLU A 206 18.78 6.15 0.54
C GLU A 206 19.34 7.07 1.64
N SER A 207 18.73 8.25 1.83
CA SER A 207 19.14 9.22 2.87
C SER A 207 18.93 8.70 4.30
N CYS A 208 18.03 7.74 4.49
CA CYS A 208 17.80 7.06 5.76
C CYS A 208 18.62 5.76 5.92
N ASN A 209 19.61 5.51 5.05
CA ASN A 209 20.39 4.26 5.03
C ASN A 209 19.51 3.00 5.01
N GLY A 210 18.38 3.03 4.29
CA GLY A 210 17.38 1.97 4.36
C GLY A 210 17.88 0.59 3.93
N ILE A 211 18.88 0.53 3.04
CA ILE A 211 19.53 -0.73 2.67
C ILE A 211 20.29 -1.32 3.85
N GLU A 212 21.05 -0.50 4.58
CA GLU A 212 21.82 -0.93 5.75
C GLU A 212 20.90 -1.55 6.80
N GLU A 213 19.80 -0.86 7.13
CA GLU A 213 18.80 -1.34 8.11
C GLU A 213 18.20 -2.71 7.71
N VAL A 214 17.83 -2.88 6.43
CA VAL A 214 17.29 -4.15 5.94
C VAL A 214 18.37 -5.25 5.93
N THR A 215 19.62 -4.91 5.62
CA THR A 215 20.72 -5.87 5.67
C THR A 215 21.07 -6.30 7.08
N ASP A 216 20.93 -5.43 8.07
CA ASP A 216 21.12 -5.78 9.47
C ASP A 216 20.00 -6.71 9.95
N LEU A 217 18.75 -6.45 9.56
CA LEU A 217 17.61 -7.31 9.87
C LEU A 217 17.74 -8.72 9.29
N ILE A 218 18.15 -8.87 8.02
CA ILE A 218 18.32 -10.20 7.40
C ILE A 218 19.52 -10.97 7.98
N ARG A 219 20.56 -10.28 8.46
CA ARG A 219 21.75 -10.90 9.06
C ARG A 219 21.55 -11.30 10.52
N ASP A 220 20.62 -10.68 11.23
CA ASP A 220 20.37 -10.99 12.63
C ASP A 220 19.71 -12.37 12.79
N LYS A 221 20.52 -13.38 13.11
CA LYS A 221 20.10 -14.77 13.34
C LYS A 221 19.17 -14.93 14.55
N GLN A 222 19.01 -13.91 15.40
CA GLN A 222 18.08 -13.93 16.54
C GLN A 222 16.67 -13.45 16.16
N LYS A 223 16.49 -12.85 14.99
CA LYS A 223 15.17 -12.42 14.50
C LYS A 223 14.37 -13.60 13.95
N ASP A 224 13.06 -13.39 13.84
CA ASP A 224 12.14 -14.36 13.24
C ASP A 224 12.57 -14.71 11.81
N GLU A 225 12.65 -16.01 11.49
CA GLU A 225 13.11 -16.49 10.19
C GLU A 225 12.21 -15.97 9.05
N ASN A 226 10.90 -15.85 9.27
CA ASN A 226 9.98 -15.35 8.25
C ASN A 226 10.23 -13.87 7.97
N LEU A 227 10.57 -13.08 9.00
CA LEU A 227 10.96 -11.68 8.82
C LEU A 227 12.26 -11.57 8.00
N ARG A 228 13.25 -12.43 8.28
CA ARG A 228 14.51 -12.46 7.52
C ARG A 228 14.25 -12.87 6.05
N LEU A 229 13.39 -13.86 5.82
CA LEU A 229 12.94 -14.23 4.47
C LEU A 229 12.25 -13.05 3.78
N LYS A 230 11.38 -12.32 4.49
CA LYS A 230 10.69 -11.14 3.98
C LYS A 230 11.66 -10.02 3.58
N CYS A 231 12.73 -9.81 4.34
CA CYS A 231 13.82 -8.90 3.95
C CYS A 231 14.48 -9.34 2.63
N GLY A 232 14.65 -10.64 2.41
CA GLY A 232 15.13 -11.19 1.14
C GLY A 232 14.18 -10.90 -0.03
N GLU A 233 12.87 -11.11 0.18
CA GLU A 233 11.84 -10.76 -0.81
C GLU A 233 11.85 -9.26 -1.14
N PHE A 234 11.96 -8.42 -0.11
CA PHE A 234 12.08 -6.97 -0.23
C PHE A 234 13.28 -6.57 -1.10
N LEU A 235 14.48 -7.08 -0.81
CA LEU A 235 15.69 -6.75 -1.57
C LEU A 235 15.59 -7.20 -3.02
N LEU A 236 15.03 -8.39 -3.29
CA LEU A 236 14.80 -8.89 -4.65
C LEU A 236 13.86 -7.98 -5.44
N LEU A 237 12.76 -7.55 -4.82
CA LEU A 237 11.80 -6.64 -5.44
C LEU A 237 12.39 -5.25 -5.66
N LEU A 238 13.09 -4.69 -4.67
CA LEU A 238 13.71 -3.37 -4.75
C LEU A 238 14.74 -3.31 -5.89
N ILE A 239 15.65 -4.29 -5.96
CA ILE A 239 16.65 -4.36 -7.04
C ILE A 239 15.98 -4.54 -8.40
N GLY A 240 14.94 -5.39 -8.49
CA GLY A 240 14.17 -5.57 -9.71
C GLY A 240 13.53 -4.27 -10.21
N GLN A 241 13.08 -3.39 -9.31
CA GLN A 241 12.52 -2.08 -9.65
C GLN A 241 13.59 -1.08 -10.12
N VAL A 242 14.77 -1.08 -9.50
CA VAL A 242 15.86 -0.14 -9.80
C VAL A 242 16.55 -0.50 -11.14
N ASN A 243 16.62 -1.79 -11.48
CA ASN A 243 17.41 -2.35 -12.60
C ASN A 243 16.94 -2.03 -14.03
N GLY A 244 16.10 -1.01 -14.25
CA GLY A 244 15.65 -0.58 -15.57
C GLY A 244 15.87 0.89 -15.88
N ARG A 245 16.61 1.62 -15.04
CA ARG A 245 16.70 3.09 -15.09
C ARG A 245 18.14 3.57 -15.07
N ASP A 246 18.68 3.96 -16.24
CA ASP A 246 20.06 4.44 -16.43
C ASP A 246 20.46 5.68 -15.61
N LYS A 247 19.51 6.35 -14.93
CA LYS A 247 19.73 7.53 -14.06
C LYS A 247 18.78 7.52 -12.85
N SER A 248 18.60 6.39 -12.19
CA SER A 248 17.74 6.30 -11.00
C SER A 248 18.47 6.69 -9.71
N PRO A 249 17.73 7.18 -8.70
CA PRO A 249 18.14 7.06 -7.30
C PRO A 249 18.56 5.62 -7.01
N MET A 250 19.34 5.37 -5.95
CA MET A 250 19.77 4.02 -5.57
C MET A 250 20.75 3.36 -6.58
N ALA A 251 21.54 4.15 -7.31
CA ALA A 251 22.48 3.63 -8.31
C ALA A 251 23.62 2.78 -7.71
N THR A 252 23.96 3.01 -6.44
CA THR A 252 25.02 2.28 -5.72
C THR A 252 24.52 1.04 -4.99
N VAL A 253 23.21 0.74 -5.00
CA VAL A 253 22.65 -0.29 -4.12
C VAL A 253 23.27 -1.67 -4.36
N HIS A 254 23.67 -1.98 -5.59
CA HIS A 254 24.40 -3.23 -5.85
C HIS A 254 25.76 -3.27 -5.13
N ASP A 255 26.50 -2.17 -5.13
CA ASP A 255 27.79 -2.06 -4.44
C ASP A 255 27.59 -2.05 -2.92
N ASP A 256 26.53 -1.39 -2.43
CA ASP A 256 26.17 -1.38 -1.01
C ASP A 256 25.84 -2.80 -0.52
N LEU A 257 25.02 -3.55 -1.27
CA LEU A 257 24.70 -4.94 -0.96
C LEU A 257 25.94 -5.85 -1.01
N ARG A 258 26.85 -5.60 -1.95
CA ARG A 258 28.13 -6.33 -2.02
C ARG A 258 28.98 -6.08 -0.78
N GLN A 259 29.02 -4.84 -0.29
CA GLN A 259 29.76 -4.49 0.93
C GLN A 259 29.11 -5.07 2.19
N LEU A 260 27.77 -5.06 2.28
CA LEU A 260 27.02 -5.42 3.48
C LEU A 260 26.75 -6.94 3.61
N LEU A 261 26.42 -7.61 2.50
CA LEU A 261 26.07 -9.04 2.46
C LEU A 261 27.16 -9.93 1.82
N GLY A 262 28.15 -9.33 1.15
CA GLY A 262 29.20 -10.03 0.41
C GLY A 262 28.84 -10.32 -1.06
N GLU A 263 29.88 -10.57 -1.86
CA GLU A 263 29.78 -10.73 -3.33
C GLU A 263 28.76 -11.81 -3.75
N LYS A 264 28.77 -12.96 -3.05
CA LYS A 264 27.96 -14.12 -3.42
C LYS A 264 26.47 -13.83 -3.26
N SER A 265 26.07 -13.25 -2.13
CA SER A 265 24.68 -12.91 -1.83
C SER A 265 24.19 -11.75 -2.72
N ALA A 266 25.01 -10.72 -2.90
CA ALA A 266 24.70 -9.60 -3.80
C ALA A 266 24.50 -10.06 -5.26
N SER A 267 25.40 -10.90 -5.77
CA SER A 267 25.29 -11.47 -7.12
C SER A 267 24.02 -12.32 -7.29
N LEU A 268 23.63 -13.07 -6.25
CA LEU A 268 22.41 -13.87 -6.27
C LEU A 268 21.17 -12.98 -6.34
N ILE A 269 21.09 -11.94 -5.49
CA ILE A 269 19.99 -10.97 -5.49
C ILE A 269 19.89 -10.31 -6.86
N TRP A 270 21.01 -9.85 -7.41
CA TRP A 270 21.06 -9.24 -8.73
C TRP A 270 20.53 -10.17 -9.82
N ALA A 271 21.05 -11.40 -9.90
CA ALA A 271 20.62 -12.36 -10.91
C ALA A 271 19.13 -12.71 -10.75
N ALA A 272 18.68 -13.00 -9.52
CA ALA A 272 17.30 -13.39 -9.23
C ALA A 272 16.28 -12.28 -9.52
N SER A 273 16.65 -11.02 -9.32
CA SER A 273 15.78 -9.86 -9.60
C SER A 273 15.34 -9.76 -11.07
N GLN A 274 16.12 -10.33 -11.99
CA GLN A 274 15.88 -10.27 -13.44
C GLN A 274 14.85 -11.31 -13.93
N PHE A 275 14.58 -12.36 -13.14
CA PHE A 275 13.78 -13.52 -13.59
C PHE A 275 12.25 -13.34 -13.47
N GLY A 276 11.76 -12.26 -12.86
CA GLY A 276 10.34 -12.13 -12.49
C GLY A 276 9.38 -11.80 -13.63
N SER A 277 9.84 -11.28 -14.76
CA SER A 277 8.98 -10.67 -15.78
C SER A 277 8.23 -11.67 -16.69
N THR A 278 8.69 -12.92 -16.78
CA THR A 278 8.17 -13.92 -17.75
C THR A 278 7.24 -14.98 -17.17
N LEU A 279 7.06 -15.02 -15.85
CA LEU A 279 6.27 -16.05 -15.15
C LEU A 279 4.81 -15.62 -14.95
N ASP A 280 3.91 -16.59 -14.72
CA ASP A 280 2.54 -16.32 -14.28
C ASP A 280 2.50 -15.76 -12.84
N PRO A 281 1.49 -14.96 -12.44
CA PRO A 281 1.45 -14.32 -11.12
C PRO A 281 1.60 -15.26 -9.92
N GLU A 282 0.95 -16.43 -9.92
CA GLU A 282 1.08 -17.43 -8.83
C GLU A 282 2.48 -18.06 -8.80
N GLN A 283 3.07 -18.27 -9.98
CA GLN A 283 4.43 -18.78 -10.12
C GLN A 283 5.45 -17.72 -9.68
N ARG A 284 5.18 -16.43 -9.89
CA ARG A 284 6.04 -15.31 -9.43
C ARG A 284 6.17 -15.28 -7.91
N LEU A 285 5.07 -15.44 -7.18
CA LEU A 285 5.12 -15.46 -5.71
C LEU A 285 5.94 -16.65 -5.20
N THR A 286 5.69 -17.84 -5.75
CA THR A 286 6.44 -19.04 -5.37
C THR A 286 7.92 -18.91 -5.73
N ALA A 287 8.23 -18.37 -6.91
CA ALA A 287 9.60 -18.13 -7.34
C ALA A 287 10.31 -17.10 -6.46
N LEU A 288 9.66 -15.98 -6.13
CA LEU A 288 10.19 -14.95 -5.25
C LEU A 288 10.56 -15.55 -3.89
N HIS A 289 9.66 -16.33 -3.30
CA HIS A 289 9.89 -16.99 -2.02
C HIS A 289 11.08 -17.97 -2.06
N ILE A 290 11.17 -18.78 -3.13
CA ILE A 290 12.30 -19.70 -3.33
C ILE A 290 13.62 -18.94 -3.47
N GLN A 291 13.64 -17.83 -4.20
CA GLN A 291 14.86 -17.03 -4.35
C GLN A 291 15.23 -16.32 -3.05
N ALA A 292 14.27 -15.77 -2.31
CA ALA A 292 14.51 -15.16 -1.01
C ALA A 292 15.11 -16.16 -0.02
N ARG A 293 14.61 -17.40 -0.02
CA ARG A 293 15.21 -18.48 0.77
C ARG A 293 16.65 -18.79 0.38
N ARG A 294 16.96 -18.83 -0.92
CA ARG A 294 18.36 -19.02 -1.38
C ARG A 294 19.27 -17.87 -0.99
N VAL A 295 18.76 -16.63 -1.00
CA VAL A 295 19.49 -15.46 -0.49
C VAL A 295 19.80 -15.65 0.99
N LEU A 296 18.80 -16.02 1.79
CA LEU A 296 18.98 -16.23 3.23
C LEU A 296 19.99 -17.35 3.52
N GLU A 297 19.86 -18.49 2.85
CA GLU A 297 20.81 -19.61 2.94
C GLU A 297 22.24 -19.17 2.56
N SER A 298 22.39 -18.27 1.58
CA SER A 298 23.71 -17.76 1.20
C SER A 298 24.34 -16.86 2.27
N ILE A 299 23.53 -16.12 3.03
CA ILE A 299 23.96 -15.25 4.11
C ILE A 299 24.33 -16.08 5.35
N ASP A 300 23.55 -17.11 5.67
CA ASP A 300 23.76 -17.93 6.87
C ASP A 300 25.00 -18.84 6.81
N MET A 301 25.50 -19.10 5.59
CA MET A 301 26.75 -19.82 5.36
C MET A 301 28.00 -19.02 5.74
N TYR A 302 27.85 -17.74 6.11
CA TYR A 302 28.88 -16.85 6.63
C TYR A 302 28.48 -16.27 8.01
#